data_AF-Q65P61-F1
#
_entry.id   AF-Q65P61-F1
#
_cell.length_a   1.000
_cell.length_b   1.000
_cell.length_c   1.000
_cell.angle_alpha   90.00
_cell.angle_beta   90.00
_cell.angle_gamma   90.00
#
_symmetry.space_group_name_H-M   'P 1'
#
loop_
_entity.id
_entity.type
_entity.pdbx_description
1 polymer ?
#
loop_
_entity_poly.entity_id
_entity_poly.type
_entity_poly.pdbx_seq_one_letter_code
_entity_poly.pdbx_strand_id
1 'polypeptide(L)'
;MKTNRVSVMIWTLISAFLFCSMIVAASLSPLAHSGPHANEFGTLGMWAAIGTVLLFYMLPLAVYMAGFDAMKFVMAVLCGIGLIITLTMSPVFVLIGAIGGNASALLGVAGLCVLLAIVNVIWLVVAFRRTSASASF
;
A
#
# COMPACT_ATOMS: atom_id res chain seq x y z
N MET A 1 -9.20 -3.55 23.20
CA MET A 1 -9.68 -4.12 21.92
C MET A 1 -8.84 -5.36 21.62
N LYS A 2 -9.38 -6.58 21.71
CA LYS A 2 -8.61 -7.79 21.41
C LYS A 2 -8.72 -8.06 19.90
N THR A 3 -7.85 -7.42 19.14
CA THR A 3 -7.77 -7.56 17.68
C THR A 3 -7.08 -8.89 17.33
N ASN A 4 -7.55 -9.59 16.30
CA ASN A 4 -6.86 -10.79 15.81
C ASN A 4 -5.54 -10.37 15.14
N ARG A 5 -4.42 -10.52 15.87
CA ARG A 5 -3.08 -10.10 15.43
C ARG A 5 -2.64 -10.78 14.14
N VAL A 6 -3.01 -12.04 13.95
CA VAL A 6 -2.71 -12.80 12.71
C VAL A 6 -3.45 -12.18 11.52
N SER A 7 -4.71 -11.78 11.69
CA SER A 7 -5.47 -11.13 10.63
C SER A 7 -4.85 -9.79 10.23
N VAL A 8 -4.47 -8.95 11.21
CA VAL A 8 -3.77 -7.68 10.95
C VAL A 8 -2.45 -7.95 10.21
N MET A 9 -1.69 -8.95 10.63
CA MET A 9 -0.45 -9.34 9.97
C MET A 9 -0.67 -9.73 8.51
N ILE A 10 -1.63 -10.62 8.22
CA ILE A 10 -1.93 -11.06 6.85
C ILE A 10 -2.30 -9.87 5.96
N TRP A 11 -3.21 -9.01 6.41
CA TRP A 11 -3.62 -7.84 5.61
C TRP A 11 -2.49 -6.83 5.43
N THR A 12 -1.59 -6.70 6.42
CA THR A 12 -0.40 -5.85 6.31
C THR A 12 0.55 -6.38 5.23
N LEU A 13 0.79 -7.69 5.21
CA LEU A 13 1.67 -8.34 4.22
C LEU A 13 1.09 -8.26 2.81
N ILE A 14 -0.23 -8.46 2.65
CA ILE A 14 -0.91 -8.29 1.36
C ILE A 14 -0.77 -6.83 0.87
N SER A 15 -0.99 -5.86 1.76
CA SER A 15 -0.83 -4.44 1.41
C SER A 15 0.62 -4.11 1.00
N ALA A 16 1.61 -4.58 1.75
CA ALA A 16 3.02 -4.40 1.43
C ALA A 16 3.38 -5.01 0.07
N PHE A 17 2.91 -6.22 -0.21
CA PHE A 17 3.13 -6.90 -1.49
C PHE A 17 2.52 -6.11 -2.66
N LEU A 18 1.28 -5.65 -2.51
CA LEU A 18 0.61 -4.82 -3.53
C LEU A 18 1.33 -3.50 -3.76
N PHE A 19 1.83 -2.85 -2.70
CA PHE A 19 2.60 -1.62 -2.83
C PHE A 19 3.92 -1.84 -3.56
N CYS A 20 4.65 -2.92 -3.24
CA CYS A 20 5.87 -3.28 -3.96
C CYS A 20 5.56 -3.58 -5.44
N SER A 21 4.46 -4.29 -5.71
CA SER A 21 4.00 -4.59 -7.07
C SER A 21 3.64 -3.32 -7.84
N MET A 22 3.02 -2.33 -7.19
CA MET A 22 2.75 -1.01 -7.76
C MET A 22 4.05 -0.28 -8.13
N ILE A 23 5.07 -0.29 -7.28
CA ILE A 23 6.37 0.32 -7.59
C ILE A 23 6.98 -0.32 -8.83
N VAL A 24 7.01 -1.66 -8.88
CA VAL A 24 7.53 -2.39 -10.05
C VAL A 24 6.74 -2.06 -11.32
N ALA A 25 5.40 -2.05 -11.23
CA ALA A 25 4.55 -1.71 -12.37
C ALA A 25 4.75 -0.27 -12.84
N ALA A 26 4.89 0.69 -11.92
CA ALA A 26 5.20 2.08 -12.24
C ALA A 26 6.56 2.20 -12.95
N SER A 27 7.58 1.48 -12.47
CA SER A 27 8.92 1.44 -13.06
C SER A 27 9.00 0.74 -14.42
N LEU A 28 8.04 -0.14 -14.74
CA LEU A 28 7.90 -0.75 -16.07
C LEU A 28 7.01 0.07 -17.01
N SER A 29 6.25 1.01 -16.47
CA SER A 29 5.34 1.85 -17.25
C SER A 29 6.06 3.07 -17.84
N PRO A 30 5.43 3.79 -18.79
CA PRO A 30 5.98 5.04 -19.32
C PRO A 30 6.25 6.13 -18.27
N LEU A 31 5.72 5.99 -17.04
CA LEU A 31 6.05 6.87 -15.91
C LEU A 31 7.54 6.86 -15.57
N ALA A 32 8.26 5.77 -15.87
CA ALA A 32 9.69 5.66 -15.63
C ALA A 32 10.53 6.70 -16.39
N HIS A 33 9.98 7.29 -17.47
CA HIS A 33 10.66 8.29 -18.30
C HIS A 33 10.08 9.70 -18.12
N SER A 34 9.22 9.89 -17.12
CA SER A 34 8.51 11.16 -16.91
C SER A 34 9.37 12.27 -16.29
N GLY A 35 10.58 11.96 -15.83
CA GLY A 35 11.52 12.97 -15.35
C GLY A 35 12.88 12.41 -14.89
N PRO A 36 13.84 13.28 -14.57
CA PRO A 36 15.23 12.90 -14.24
C PRO A 36 15.38 12.02 -12.99
N HIS A 37 14.36 11.99 -12.14
CA HIS A 37 14.32 11.24 -10.88
C HIS A 37 13.26 10.13 -10.88
N ALA A 38 12.72 9.79 -12.05
CA ALA A 38 11.78 8.68 -12.15
C ALA A 38 12.52 7.34 -11.96
N ASN A 39 11.90 6.44 -11.22
CA ASN A 39 12.49 5.14 -10.93
C ASN A 39 12.28 4.20 -12.12
N GLU A 40 13.33 3.97 -12.91
CA GLU A 40 13.31 2.93 -13.95
C GLU A 40 13.48 1.53 -13.35
N PHE A 41 12.98 0.53 -14.06
CA PHE A 41 13.05 -0.86 -13.62
C PHE A 41 14.50 -1.32 -13.46
N GLY A 42 14.80 -1.94 -12.32
CA GLY A 42 16.13 -2.45 -12.00
C GLY A 42 17.11 -1.40 -11.47
N THR A 43 16.74 -0.12 -11.41
CA THR A 43 17.60 0.93 -10.85
C THR A 43 17.70 0.83 -9.32
N LEU A 44 18.79 1.40 -8.77
CA LEU A 44 18.96 1.52 -7.33
C LEU A 44 17.83 2.34 -6.68
N GLY A 45 17.28 3.33 -7.39
CA GLY A 45 16.12 4.11 -6.95
C GLY A 45 14.86 3.27 -6.75
N MET A 46 14.55 2.36 -7.69
CA MET A 46 13.43 1.42 -7.56
C MET A 46 13.61 0.50 -6.34
N TRP A 47 14.78 -0.13 -6.20
CA TRP A 47 15.05 -1.03 -5.08
C TRP A 47 15.07 -0.30 -3.73
N ALA A 48 15.60 0.91 -3.68
CA ALA A 48 15.56 1.75 -2.49
C ALA A 48 14.11 2.11 -2.10
N ALA A 49 13.25 2.41 -3.07
CA ALA A 49 11.83 2.65 -2.84
C ALA A 49 11.13 1.42 -2.25
N ILE A 50 11.36 0.22 -2.83
CA ILE A 50 10.83 -1.05 -2.30
C ILE A 50 11.32 -1.29 -0.88
N GLY A 51 12.63 -1.15 -0.64
CA GLY A 51 13.22 -1.35 0.69
C GLY A 51 12.65 -0.39 1.73
N THR A 52 12.43 0.88 1.35
CA THR A 52 11.83 1.90 2.21
C THR A 52 10.39 1.52 2.59
N VAL A 53 9.58 1.12 1.61
CA VAL A 53 8.21 0.65 1.86
C VAL A 53 8.20 -0.56 2.77
N LEU A 54 9.03 -1.57 2.50
CA LEU A 54 9.13 -2.76 3.35
C LEU A 54 9.54 -2.39 4.78
N LEU A 55 10.48 -1.46 4.96
CA LEU A 55 10.86 -1.00 6.29
C LEU A 55 9.67 -0.37 7.04
N PHE A 56 8.92 0.52 6.39
CA PHE A 56 7.75 1.17 6.98
C PHE A 56 6.57 0.20 7.25
N TYR A 57 6.47 -0.91 6.52
CA TYR A 57 5.47 -1.94 6.79
C TYR A 57 5.92 -2.94 7.87
N MET A 58 7.15 -3.45 7.77
CA MET A 58 7.63 -4.56 8.58
C MET A 58 8.03 -4.13 10.00
N LEU A 59 8.63 -2.95 10.17
CA LEU A 59 9.08 -2.50 11.49
C LEU A 59 7.88 -2.26 12.44
N PRO A 60 6.83 -1.51 12.04
CA PRO A 60 5.61 -1.41 12.85
C PRO A 60 4.92 -2.75 13.09
N LEU A 61 4.88 -3.61 12.08
CA LEU A 61 4.25 -4.92 12.21
C LEU A 61 4.98 -5.80 13.23
N ALA A 62 6.32 -5.83 13.20
CA ALA A 62 7.12 -6.60 14.15
C ALA A 62 6.88 -6.14 15.59
N VAL A 63 6.85 -4.82 15.82
CA VAL A 63 6.57 -4.22 17.14
C VAL A 63 5.14 -4.51 17.60
N TYR A 64 4.15 -4.45 16.70
CA TYR A 64 2.77 -4.83 17.00
C TYR A 64 2.66 -6.30 17.41
N MET A 65 3.32 -7.20 16.69
CA MET A 65 3.34 -8.63 17.00
C MET A 65 4.05 -8.95 18.32
N ALA A 66 5.05 -8.16 18.71
CA ALA A 66 5.74 -8.25 20.00
C ALA A 66 4.87 -7.86 21.21
N GLY A 67 3.68 -7.29 20.98
CA GLY A 67 2.70 -7.02 22.04
C GLY A 67 2.31 -5.56 22.22
N PHE A 68 2.93 -4.63 21.50
CA PHE A 68 2.65 -3.21 21.60
C PHE A 68 1.43 -2.84 20.76
N ASP A 69 0.23 -3.01 21.33
CA ASP A 69 -1.04 -2.73 20.64
C ASP A 69 -1.18 -1.28 20.16
N ALA A 70 -0.43 -0.33 20.73
CA ALA A 70 -0.39 1.06 20.27
C ALA A 70 0.17 1.21 18.84
N MET A 71 1.00 0.26 18.39
CA MET A 71 1.63 0.34 17.07
C MET A 71 0.62 0.27 15.92
N LYS A 72 -0.60 -0.24 16.17
CA LYS A 72 -1.70 -0.21 15.19
C LYS A 72 -2.09 1.21 14.77
N PHE A 73 -1.91 2.20 15.65
CA PHE A 73 -2.19 3.60 15.31
C PHE A 73 -1.14 4.16 14.36
N VAL A 74 0.14 3.85 14.59
CA VAL A 74 1.23 4.22 13.67
C VAL A 74 1.00 3.59 12.30
N MET A 75 0.68 2.28 12.27
CA MET A 75 0.34 1.58 11.03
C MET A 75 -0.86 2.21 10.33
N ALA A 76 -1.88 2.66 11.08
CA ALA A 76 -3.05 3.33 10.51
C ALA A 76 -2.71 4.69 9.88
N VAL A 77 -1.80 5.46 10.49
CA VAL A 77 -1.32 6.73 9.91
C VAL A 77 -0.55 6.46 8.62
N LEU A 78 0.37 5.48 8.62
CA LEU A 78 1.15 5.12 7.42
C LEU A 78 0.24 4.61 6.29
N CYS A 79 -0.74 3.77 6.64
CA CYS A 79 -1.79 3.28 5.74
C CYS A 79 -2.63 4.43 5.16
N GLY A 80 -3.01 5.41 5.99
CA GLY A 80 -3.74 6.61 5.58
C GLY A 80 -2.96 7.50 4.61
N ILE A 81 -1.66 7.71 4.87
CA ILE A 81 -0.78 8.45 3.94
C ILE A 81 -0.70 7.71 2.60
N GLY A 82 -0.48 6.39 2.63
CA GLY A 82 -0.47 5.56 1.43
C GLY A 82 -1.77 5.65 0.63
N LEU A 83 -2.92 5.61 1.30
CA LEU A 83 -4.25 5.78 0.70
C LEU A 83 -4.42 7.13 0.01
N ILE A 84 -4.01 8.22 0.66
CA ILE A 84 -4.10 9.57 0.09
C ILE A 84 -3.26 9.63 -1.18
N ILE A 85 -2.03 9.13 -1.15
CA ILE A 85 -1.12 9.14 -2.31
C ILE A 85 -1.71 8.32 -3.46
N THR A 86 -2.19 7.09 -3.20
CA THR A 86 -2.69 6.21 -4.27
C THR A 86 -3.99 6.73 -4.88
N LEU A 87 -4.91 7.25 -4.06
CA LEU A 87 -6.17 7.82 -4.55
C LEU A 87 -5.94 9.11 -5.35
N THR A 88 -5.04 9.99 -4.90
CA THR A 88 -4.76 11.24 -5.62
C THR A 88 -3.99 11.03 -6.92
N MET A 89 -3.08 10.06 -6.97
CA MET A 89 -2.28 9.79 -8.16
C MET A 89 -2.98 8.92 -9.22
N SER A 90 -3.95 8.09 -8.82
CA SER A 90 -4.71 7.25 -9.76
C SER A 90 -5.37 8.02 -10.92
N PRO A 91 -6.10 9.15 -10.74
CA PRO A 91 -6.63 9.92 -11.87
C PRO A 91 -5.54 10.57 -12.72
N VAL A 92 -4.40 10.95 -12.12
CA VAL A 92 -3.25 11.51 -12.85
C VAL A 92 -2.68 10.49 -13.82
N PHE A 93 -2.50 9.24 -13.38
CA PHE A 93 -2.01 8.16 -14.25
C PHE A 93 -2.97 7.87 -15.41
N VAL A 94 -4.28 7.87 -15.15
CA VAL A 94 -5.30 7.68 -16.18
C VAL A 94 -5.26 8.82 -17.21
N LEU A 95 -5.14 10.08 -16.76
CA LEU A 95 -5.07 11.24 -17.63
C LEU A 95 -3.81 11.22 -18.51
N ILE A 96 -2.65 10.92 -17.93
CA ILE A 96 -1.38 10.78 -18.68
C ILE A 96 -1.50 9.66 -19.72
N GLY A 97 -2.14 8.53 -19.36
CA GLY A 97 -2.36 7.42 -20.29
C GLY A 97 -3.31 7.75 -21.42
N ALA A 98 -4.36 8.52 -21.16
CA ALA A 98 -5.31 8.96 -22.18
C ALA A 98 -4.68 9.94 -23.19
N ILE A 99 -3.87 10.89 -22.71
CA ILE A 99 -3.21 11.90 -23.56
C ILE A 99 -2.02 11.30 -24.31
N GLY A 100 -1.22 10.46 -23.65
CA GLY A 100 0.02 9.91 -24.20
C GLY A 100 -0.13 8.63 -25.01
N GLY A 101 -1.36 8.15 -25.26
CA GLY A 101 -1.62 6.90 -26.00
C GLY A 101 -1.18 5.62 -25.29
N ASN A 102 -0.80 5.69 -24.00
CA ASN A 102 -0.26 4.60 -23.20
C ASN A 102 -1.27 4.07 -22.17
N ALA A 103 -2.57 4.19 -22.48
CA ALA A 103 -3.65 3.88 -21.55
C ALA A 103 -3.58 2.45 -21.00
N SER A 104 -3.22 1.45 -21.81
CA SER A 104 -3.12 0.05 -21.38
C SER A 104 -2.06 -0.17 -20.30
N ALA A 105 -0.87 0.42 -20.45
CA ALA A 105 0.21 0.31 -19.47
C ALA A 105 -0.15 1.01 -18.15
N LEU A 106 -0.81 2.17 -18.22
CA LEU A 106 -1.15 2.97 -17.04
C LEU A 106 -2.46 2.52 -16.35
N LEU A 107 -3.34 1.83 -17.06
CA LEU A 107 -4.49 1.14 -16.48
C LEU A 107 -4.07 0.05 -15.48
N GLY A 108 -2.97 -0.66 -15.76
CA GLY A 108 -2.42 -1.64 -14.81
C GLY A 108 -1.96 -0.98 -13.50
N VAL A 109 -1.25 0.14 -13.60
CA VAL A 109 -0.80 0.93 -12.44
C VAL A 109 -1.99 1.50 -11.66
N ALA A 110 -2.99 2.07 -12.36
CA ALA A 110 -4.19 2.58 -11.75
C ALA A 110 -5.02 1.48 -11.05
N GLY A 111 -5.14 0.30 -11.68
CA GLY A 111 -5.80 -0.86 -11.10
C GLY A 111 -5.13 -1.34 -9.81
N LEU A 112 -3.79 -1.37 -9.77
CA LEU A 112 -3.03 -1.68 -8.56
C LEU A 112 -3.25 -0.63 -7.47
N CYS A 113 -3.35 0.66 -7.81
CA CYS A 113 -3.68 1.72 -6.85
C CYS A 113 -5.06 1.51 -6.21
N VAL A 114 -6.08 1.18 -7.01
CA VAL A 114 -7.44 0.91 -6.51
C VAL A 114 -7.47 -0.34 -5.63
N LEU A 115 -6.82 -1.42 -6.05
CA LEU A 115 -6.76 -2.66 -5.27
C LEU A 115 -6.03 -2.43 -3.94
N LEU A 116 -4.91 -1.71 -3.98
CA LEU A 116 -4.17 -1.30 -2.78
C LEU A 116 -5.04 -0.44 -1.85
N ALA A 117 -5.85 0.48 -2.41
CA ALA A 117 -6.77 1.27 -1.60
C ALA A 117 -7.83 0.40 -0.90
N ILE A 118 -8.44 -0.55 -1.62
CA ILE A 118 -9.41 -1.50 -1.05
C ILE A 118 -8.78 -2.30 0.09
N VAL A 119 -7.59 -2.85 -0.13
CA VAL A 119 -6.87 -3.64 0.89
C VAL A 119 -6.56 -2.80 2.12
N ASN A 120 -6.15 -1.55 1.97
CA ASN A 120 -5.87 -0.65 3.08
C ASN A 120 -7.15 -0.25 3.85
N VAL A 121 -8.29 -0.07 3.16
CA VAL A 121 -9.59 0.13 3.82
C VAL A 121 -10.01 -1.11 4.62
N ILE A 122 -9.87 -2.32 4.04
CA ILE A 122 -10.15 -3.57 4.75
C ILE A 122 -9.23 -3.70 5.97
N TRP A 123 -7.95 -3.39 5.81
CA TRP A 123 -6.98 -3.41 6.91
C TRP A 123 -7.41 -2.48 8.06
N LEU A 124 -7.85 -1.25 7.77
CA LEU A 124 -8.35 -0.32 8.79
C LEU A 124 -9.55 -0.88 9.54
N VAL A 125 -10.52 -1.44 8.81
CA VAL A 125 -11.70 -2.08 9.42
C VAL A 125 -11.30 -3.26 10.29
N VAL A 126 -10.36 -4.11 9.84
CA VAL A 126 -9.88 -5.27 10.61
C VAL A 126 -9.10 -4.84 11.85
N ALA A 127 -8.22 -3.85 11.74
CA ALA A 127 -7.37 -3.39 12.83
C ALA A 127 -8.19 -2.77 13.99
N PHE A 128 -9.26 -2.05 13.64
CA PHE A 128 -10.11 -1.33 14.61
C PHE A 128 -11.46 -2.00 14.88
N ARG A 129 -11.77 -3.14 14.23
CA ARG A 129 -13.00 -3.89 14.50
C ARG A 129 -13.05 -4.24 15.98
N ARG A 130 -14.14 -3.86 16.63
CA ARG A 130 -14.47 -4.37 17.95
C ARG A 130 -14.85 -5.84 17.76
N THR A 131 -14.19 -6.74 18.48
CA THR A 131 -14.79 -8.03 18.76
C THR A 131 -16.00 -7.73 19.62
N SER A 132 -17.20 -7.68 19.02
CA SER A 132 -18.42 -7.79 19.79
C SER A 132 -18.29 -9.12 20.53
N ALA A 133 -18.17 -9.06 21.85
CA ALA A 133 -18.42 -10.21 22.68
C ALA A 133 -19.86 -10.61 22.35
N SER A 134 -20.03 -11.62 21.50
CA SER A 134 -21.33 -12.24 21.32
C SER A 134 -21.73 -12.71 22.70
N ALA A 135 -22.87 -12.21 23.15
CA ALA A 135 -23.47 -12.51 24.43
C ALA A 135 -23.42 -14.02 24.69
N SER A 136 -22.70 -14.43 25.73
CA SER A 136 -22.97 -15.68 26.43
C SER A 136 -24.09 -15.38 27.41
N PHE A 137 -25.32 -15.73 27.05
CA PHE A 137 -26.36 -16.08 28.02
C PHE A 137 -26.44 -17.60 28.07
#